data_AF-A0A846T203-F1
#
_entry.id   AF-A0A846T203-F1
#
_cell.length_a   1.000
_cell.length_b   1.000
_cell.length_c   1.000
_cell.angle_alpha   90.00
_cell.angle_beta   90.00
_cell.angle_gamma   90.00
#
_symmetry.space_group_name_H-M   'P 1'
#
loop_
_entity.id
_entity.type
_entity.pdbx_description
1 polymer ?
#
loop_
_entity_poly.entity_id
_entity_poly.type
_entity_poly.pdbx_seq_one_letter_code
_entity_poly.pdbx_strand_id
1 'polypeptide(L)'
;MMQAVAARERIEGELNVARDIQMDLLPKVFPAFPNRAEVDIHAVLTPAREIGGDLYNFYFLDDHHLCFTIGDVSGKGVPAALFMTIAMTLIRVASERESDPARIMDDVNDALSRDNPNCMFVTLVVGVLDVRNGRMVYVNAGHNPPLLLRQEVAVEVLSARSGRLPG
;
A
#
# COMPACT_ATOMS: atom_id res chain seq x y z
N MET A 1 -9.10 37.17 17.34
CA MET A 1 -8.29 36.08 17.94
C MET A 1 -9.15 34.86 18.28
N MET A 2 -10.20 34.98 19.10
CA MET A 2 -11.09 33.85 19.47
C MET A 2 -11.82 33.17 18.29
N GLN A 3 -12.27 33.95 17.28
CA GLN A 3 -12.89 33.37 16.07
C GLN A 3 -11.90 32.57 15.20
N ALA A 4 -10.62 32.95 15.17
CA ALA A 4 -9.60 32.22 14.40
C ALA A 4 -9.22 30.90 15.09
N VAL A 5 -9.27 30.85 16.42
CA VAL A 5 -9.07 29.62 17.20
C VAL A 5 -10.23 28.65 16.96
N ALA A 6 -11.47 29.10 17.09
CA ALA A 6 -12.65 28.25 16.86
C ALA A 6 -12.73 27.70 15.42
N ALA A 7 -12.36 28.52 14.41
CA ALA A 7 -12.31 28.06 13.02
C ALA A 7 -11.23 27.00 12.81
N ARG A 8 -10.06 27.16 13.45
CA ARG A 8 -8.97 26.19 13.40
C ARG A 8 -9.36 24.87 14.06
N GLU A 9 -9.95 24.91 15.25
CA GLU A 9 -10.42 23.71 15.97
C GLU A 9 -11.46 22.93 15.16
N ARG A 10 -12.36 23.64 14.46
CA ARG A 10 -13.34 23.00 13.57
C ARG A 10 -12.66 22.27 12.40
N ILE A 11 -11.72 22.92 11.72
CA ILE A 11 -10.98 22.31 10.60
C ILE A 11 -10.16 21.11 11.08
N GLU A 12 -9.49 21.23 12.23
CA GLU A 12 -8.75 20.12 12.84
C GLU A 12 -9.69 18.94 13.18
N GLY A 13 -10.90 19.22 13.67
CA GLY A 13 -11.95 18.22 13.88
C GLY A 13 -12.35 17.50 12.58
N GLU A 14 -12.62 18.25 11.51
CA GLU A 14 -12.99 17.69 10.20
C GLU A 14 -11.85 16.84 9.60
N LEU A 15 -10.59 17.27 9.75
CA LEU A 15 -9.42 16.52 9.31
C LEU A 15 -9.19 15.23 10.12
N ASN A 16 -9.44 15.25 11.43
CA ASN A 16 -9.36 14.05 12.26
C ASN A 16 -10.39 12.99 11.83
N VAL A 17 -11.62 13.40 11.52
CA VAL A 17 -12.63 12.47 10.98
C VAL A 17 -12.18 11.88 9.64
N ALA A 18 -11.65 12.72 8.75
CA ALA A 18 -11.13 12.25 7.47
C ALA A 18 -9.96 11.27 7.63
N ARG A 19 -9.07 11.50 8.62
CA ARG A 19 -8.01 10.56 9.00
C ARG A 19 -8.57 9.22 9.40
N ASP A 20 -9.55 9.21 10.30
CA ASP A 20 -10.08 7.96 10.83
C ASP A 20 -10.72 7.14 9.71
N ILE A 21 -11.46 7.80 8.80
CA ILE A 21 -12.00 7.16 7.59
C ILE A 21 -10.87 6.60 6.71
N GLN A 22 -9.79 7.36 6.48
CA GLN A 22 -8.65 6.88 5.70
C GLN A 22 -8.00 5.65 6.35
N MET A 23 -7.78 5.68 7.65
CA MET A 23 -7.17 4.57 8.40
C MET A 23 -8.08 3.33 8.44
N ASP A 24 -9.39 3.51 8.35
CA ASP A 24 -10.37 2.42 8.24
C ASP A 24 -10.29 1.69 6.88
N LEU A 25 -9.74 2.32 5.84
CA LEU A 25 -9.51 1.67 4.55
C LEU A 25 -8.33 0.69 4.58
N LEU A 26 -7.44 0.80 5.57
CA LEU A 26 -6.24 -0.01 5.68
C LEU A 26 -6.52 -1.30 6.47
N PRO A 27 -5.93 -2.45 6.08
CA PRO A 27 -6.03 -3.68 6.85
C PRO A 27 -5.38 -3.56 8.25
N LYS A 28 -6.20 -3.38 9.28
CA LYS A 28 -5.72 -3.08 10.65
C LYS A 28 -6.00 -4.17 11.70
N VAL A 29 -6.60 -5.29 11.29
CA VAL A 29 -6.88 -6.43 12.18
C VAL A 29 -5.81 -7.48 11.98
N PHE A 30 -5.17 -7.89 13.08
CA PHE A 30 -4.12 -8.90 13.10
C PHE A 30 -4.41 -9.97 14.17
N PRO A 31 -4.09 -11.26 13.93
CA PRO A 31 -3.51 -11.81 12.70
C PRO A 31 -4.44 -11.62 11.50
N ALA A 32 -3.86 -11.24 10.35
CA ALA A 32 -4.61 -10.88 9.15
C ALA A 32 -5.46 -12.05 8.63
N PHE A 33 -4.91 -13.26 8.72
CA PHE A 33 -5.51 -14.48 8.20
C PHE A 33 -5.37 -15.60 9.24
N PRO A 34 -6.15 -15.60 10.34
CA PRO A 34 -5.98 -16.54 11.45
C PRO A 34 -6.12 -18.02 11.07
N ASN A 35 -6.78 -18.30 9.94
CA ASN A 35 -7.01 -19.66 9.42
C ASN A 35 -5.98 -20.08 8.35
N ARG A 36 -4.93 -19.27 8.11
CA ARG A 36 -3.87 -19.54 7.13
C ARG A 36 -2.56 -19.74 7.88
N ALA A 37 -2.11 -20.98 7.99
CA ALA A 37 -0.88 -21.32 8.70
C ALA A 37 0.39 -21.07 7.86
N GLU A 38 0.22 -20.95 6.55
CA GLU A 38 1.28 -20.77 5.57
C GLU A 38 1.87 -19.36 5.53
N VAL A 39 1.19 -18.37 6.11
CA VAL A 39 1.64 -16.97 6.11
C VAL A 39 1.16 -16.23 7.35
N ASP A 40 2.03 -15.42 7.93
CA ASP A 40 1.69 -14.43 8.96
C ASP A 40 2.08 -13.04 8.45
N ILE A 41 1.21 -12.06 8.69
CA ILE A 41 1.37 -10.69 8.18
C ILE A 41 1.13 -9.73 9.32
N HIS A 42 2.01 -8.74 9.41
CA HIS A 42 1.84 -7.59 10.28
C HIS A 42 2.17 -6.32 9.51
N ALA A 43 1.43 -5.25 9.80
CA ALA A 43 1.70 -3.93 9.24
C ALA A 43 1.36 -2.86 10.27
N VAL A 44 2.13 -1.77 10.22
CA VAL A 44 1.93 -0.58 11.04
C VAL A 44 2.08 0.64 10.15
N LEU A 45 1.17 1.59 10.30
CA LEU A 45 1.25 2.89 9.66
C LEU A 45 0.93 3.96 10.71
N THR A 46 1.88 4.86 10.92
CA THR A 46 1.77 5.96 11.89
C THR A 46 1.85 7.27 11.10
N PRO A 47 0.72 7.95 10.86
CA PRO A 47 0.73 9.20 10.11
C PRO A 47 1.54 10.27 10.83
N ALA A 48 2.39 11.00 10.10
CA ALA A 48 3.17 12.11 10.66
C ALA A 48 2.31 13.37 10.97
N ARG A 49 1.11 13.47 10.39
CA ARG A 49 0.18 14.61 10.49
C ARG A 49 -1.28 14.13 10.55
N GLU A 50 -2.23 15.04 10.36
CA GLU A 50 -3.66 14.74 10.37
C GLU A 50 -4.05 13.75 9.26
N ILE A 51 -3.55 13.84 8.02
CA ILE A 51 -3.88 12.86 6.96
C ILE A 51 -2.68 12.65 6.02
N GLY A 52 -2.43 11.41 5.60
CA GLY A 52 -1.17 10.98 4.98
C GLY A 52 -1.29 10.46 3.54
N GLY A 53 -0.14 10.26 2.88
CA GLY A 53 -0.04 9.62 1.57
C GLY A 53 0.42 8.16 1.62
N ASP A 54 1.04 7.77 2.74
CA ASP A 54 1.50 6.41 3.03
C ASP A 54 0.33 5.42 2.96
N LEU A 55 0.59 4.23 2.41
CA LEU A 55 -0.42 3.18 2.28
C LEU A 55 0.20 1.79 2.36
N TYR A 56 -0.62 0.84 2.79
CA TYR A 56 -0.36 -0.57 2.59
C TYR A 56 -1.69 -1.31 2.37
N ASN A 57 -1.63 -2.46 1.71
CA ASN A 57 -2.78 -3.34 1.58
C ASN A 57 -2.30 -4.79 1.41
N PHE A 58 -3.16 -5.74 1.74
CA PHE A 58 -2.93 -7.15 1.46
C PHE A 58 -4.26 -7.89 1.36
N TYR A 59 -4.35 -8.84 0.43
CA TYR A 59 -5.52 -9.67 0.22
C TYR A 59 -5.15 -10.86 -0.66
N PHE A 60 -5.90 -11.95 -0.54
CA PHE A 60 -5.77 -13.11 -1.42
C PHE A 60 -6.46 -12.84 -2.77
N LEU A 61 -5.75 -13.10 -3.88
CA LEU A 61 -6.31 -13.09 -5.24
C LEU A 61 -7.11 -14.37 -5.51
N ASP A 62 -6.66 -15.48 -4.91
CA ASP A 62 -7.29 -16.79 -4.91
C ASP A 62 -6.85 -17.56 -3.65
N ASP A 63 -7.07 -18.88 -3.60
CA ASP A 63 -6.73 -19.70 -2.43
C ASP A 63 -5.23 -19.78 -2.09
N HIS A 64 -4.34 -19.33 -2.98
CA HIS A 64 -2.90 -19.57 -2.88
C HIS A 64 -2.04 -18.34 -3.14
N HIS A 65 -2.59 -17.29 -3.76
CA HIS A 65 -1.83 -16.11 -4.12
C HIS A 65 -2.20 -14.94 -3.23
N LEU A 66 -1.28 -14.56 -2.36
CA LEU A 66 -1.39 -13.38 -1.51
C LEU A 66 -0.80 -12.18 -2.26
N CYS A 67 -1.64 -11.21 -2.59
CA CYS A 67 -1.21 -9.90 -3.08
C CYS A 67 -0.95 -8.97 -1.89
N PHE A 68 0.13 -8.22 -1.93
CA PHE A 68 0.43 -7.15 -0.98
C PHE A 68 0.95 -5.90 -1.70
N THR A 69 0.77 -4.77 -1.04
CA THR A 69 1.17 -3.46 -1.53
C THR A 69 1.67 -2.61 -0.37
N ILE A 70 2.73 -1.85 -0.60
CA ILE A 70 3.19 -0.77 0.27
C ILE A 70 3.58 0.41 -0.62
N GLY A 71 3.31 1.63 -0.17
CA GLY A 71 3.68 2.81 -0.94
C GLY A 71 3.52 4.12 -0.20
N ASP A 72 3.91 5.17 -0.89
CA ASP A 72 3.79 6.56 -0.44
C ASP A 72 3.45 7.47 -1.63
N VAL A 73 2.47 8.34 -1.42
CA VAL A 73 1.99 9.32 -2.39
C VAL A 73 2.78 10.62 -2.24
N SER A 74 3.21 11.18 -3.37
CA SER A 74 3.83 12.49 -3.42
C SER A 74 2.90 13.57 -2.85
N GLY A 75 3.43 14.40 -1.96
CA GLY A 75 2.68 15.51 -1.36
C GLY A 75 2.27 15.20 0.07
N LYS A 76 1.20 15.86 0.55
CA LYS A 76 0.70 15.70 1.92
C LYS A 76 -0.73 16.22 2.05
N GLY A 77 -1.38 15.86 3.15
CA GLY A 77 -2.71 16.35 3.46
C GLY A 77 -3.78 15.72 2.56
N VAL A 78 -4.93 16.38 2.47
CA VAL A 78 -6.14 15.83 1.82
C VAL A 78 -5.91 15.39 0.36
N PRO A 79 -5.20 16.14 -0.51
CA PRO A 79 -4.97 15.69 -1.88
C PRO A 79 -4.21 14.36 -1.96
N ALA A 80 -3.16 14.19 -1.14
CA ALA A 80 -2.37 12.96 -1.09
C ALA A 80 -3.22 11.78 -0.60
N ALA A 81 -4.06 12.00 0.40
CA ALA A 81 -4.97 10.98 0.94
C ALA A 81 -6.03 10.50 -0.08
N LEU A 82 -6.59 11.43 -0.86
CA LEU A 82 -7.52 11.11 -1.94
C LEU A 82 -6.82 10.30 -3.04
N PHE A 83 -5.61 10.73 -3.43
CA PHE A 83 -4.84 10.04 -4.46
C PHE A 83 -4.40 8.64 -3.99
N MET A 84 -4.02 8.49 -2.72
CA MET A 84 -3.80 7.19 -2.08
C MET A 84 -5.03 6.28 -2.23
N THR A 85 -6.22 6.79 -1.92
CA THR A 85 -7.47 6.02 -1.97
C THR A 85 -7.79 5.56 -3.39
N ILE A 86 -7.58 6.44 -4.37
CA ILE A 86 -7.72 6.12 -5.80
C ILE A 86 -6.71 5.04 -6.21
N ALA A 87 -5.44 5.20 -5.85
CA ALA A 87 -4.39 4.23 -6.17
C ALA A 87 -4.71 2.84 -5.58
N MET A 88 -5.10 2.75 -4.30
CA MET A 88 -5.48 1.47 -3.67
C MET A 88 -6.67 0.81 -4.38
N THR A 89 -7.67 1.60 -4.78
CA THR A 89 -8.86 1.10 -5.48
C THR A 89 -8.50 0.58 -6.86
N LEU A 90 -7.67 1.32 -7.61
CA LEU A 90 -7.20 0.89 -8.93
C LEU A 90 -6.37 -0.39 -8.84
N ILE A 91 -5.46 -0.49 -7.87
CA ILE A 91 -4.66 -1.70 -7.65
C ILE A 91 -5.57 -2.89 -7.35
N ARG A 92 -6.56 -2.72 -6.46
CA ARG A 92 -7.53 -3.78 -6.14
C ARG A 92 -8.30 -4.22 -7.37
N VAL A 93 -8.87 -3.30 -8.14
CA VAL A 93 -9.66 -3.63 -9.33
C VAL A 93 -8.81 -4.29 -10.42
N ALA A 94 -7.58 -3.81 -10.64
CA ALA A 94 -6.65 -4.42 -11.60
C ALA A 94 -6.27 -5.85 -11.18
N SER A 95 -6.02 -6.07 -9.90
CA SER A 95 -5.63 -7.38 -9.35
C SER A 95 -6.73 -8.45 -9.44
N GLU A 96 -8.00 -8.05 -9.63
CA GLU A 96 -9.11 -9.00 -9.84
C GLU A 96 -9.07 -9.65 -11.23
N ARG A 97 -8.30 -9.08 -12.16
CA ARG A 97 -8.25 -9.52 -13.57
C ARG A 97 -6.87 -9.99 -14.00
N GLU A 98 -5.84 -9.56 -13.29
CA GLU A 98 -4.44 -9.85 -13.59
C GLU A 98 -3.71 -10.18 -12.28
N SER A 99 -2.75 -11.11 -12.35
CA SER A 99 -1.98 -11.59 -11.20
C SER A 99 -0.50 -11.29 -11.33
N ASP A 100 -0.01 -10.87 -12.51
CA ASP A 100 1.33 -10.36 -12.70
C ASP A 100 1.44 -8.92 -12.14
N PRO A 101 2.23 -8.68 -11.07
CA PRO A 101 2.40 -7.36 -10.48
C PRO A 101 2.85 -6.29 -11.48
N ALA A 102 3.65 -6.65 -12.49
CA ALA A 102 4.13 -5.69 -13.48
C ALA A 102 2.97 -5.16 -14.34
N ARG A 103 2.09 -6.05 -14.79
CA ARG A 103 0.92 -5.68 -15.60
C ARG A 103 -0.15 -4.95 -14.79
N ILE A 104 -0.37 -5.36 -13.54
CA ILE A 104 -1.21 -4.59 -12.60
C ILE A 104 -0.70 -3.15 -12.52
N MET A 105 0.62 -2.97 -12.40
CA MET A 105 1.21 -1.65 -12.30
C MET A 105 1.17 -0.85 -13.60
N ASP A 106 1.27 -1.50 -14.77
CA ASP A 106 1.08 -0.82 -16.06
C ASP A 106 -0.35 -0.24 -16.15
N ASP A 107 -1.37 -1.04 -15.85
CA ASP A 107 -2.79 -0.61 -15.85
C ASP A 107 -3.04 0.53 -14.84
N VAL A 108 -2.49 0.41 -13.63
CA VAL A 108 -2.62 1.42 -12.58
C VAL A 108 -1.91 2.72 -12.97
N ASN A 109 -0.71 2.64 -13.55
CA ASN A 109 0.04 3.81 -14.00
C ASN A 109 -0.67 4.53 -15.14
N ASP A 110 -1.20 3.79 -16.11
CA ASP A 110 -1.98 4.34 -17.22
C ASP A 110 -3.27 5.02 -16.73
N ALA A 111 -3.92 4.48 -15.71
CA ALA A 111 -5.10 5.09 -15.10
C ALA A 111 -4.77 6.35 -14.31
N LEU A 112 -3.73 6.32 -13.48
CA LEU A 112 -3.33 7.45 -12.64
C LEU A 112 -2.75 8.62 -13.45
N SER A 113 -2.10 8.35 -14.58
CA SER A 113 -1.44 9.37 -15.40
C SER A 113 -2.36 10.08 -16.40
N ARG A 114 -3.49 9.46 -16.79
CA ARG A 114 -4.36 9.91 -17.90
C ARG A 114 -4.91 11.32 -17.75
N ASP A 115 -5.19 11.75 -16.52
CA ASP A 115 -5.75 13.07 -16.20
C ASP A 115 -5.15 13.61 -14.89
N ASN A 116 -3.82 13.78 -14.86
CA ASN A 116 -3.05 14.16 -13.67
C ASN A 116 -2.47 15.59 -13.74
N PRO A 117 -3.31 16.65 -13.71
CA PRO A 117 -2.85 18.03 -13.84
C PRO A 117 -2.00 18.51 -12.66
N ASN A 118 -2.13 17.84 -11.51
CA ASN A 118 -1.38 18.16 -10.29
C ASN A 118 -0.01 17.45 -10.26
N CYS A 119 0.33 16.66 -11.29
CA CYS A 119 1.56 15.88 -11.39
C CYS A 119 1.85 15.04 -10.13
N MET A 120 0.80 14.54 -9.47
CA MET A 120 0.96 13.70 -8.29
C MET A 120 1.29 12.27 -8.70
N PHE A 121 2.11 11.59 -7.92
CA PHE A 121 2.48 10.21 -8.18
C PHE A 121 2.51 9.41 -6.89
N VAL A 122 2.57 8.10 -7.02
CA VAL A 122 2.70 7.18 -5.90
C VAL A 122 3.88 6.27 -6.17
N THR A 123 4.73 6.09 -5.17
CA THR A 123 5.79 5.09 -5.20
C THR A 123 5.24 3.82 -4.58
N LEU A 124 5.42 2.66 -5.23
CA LEU A 124 4.81 1.40 -4.78
C LEU A 124 5.81 0.25 -4.83
N VAL A 125 5.66 -0.68 -3.88
CA VAL A 125 6.02 -2.08 -4.06
C VAL A 125 4.72 -2.88 -4.09
N VAL A 126 4.52 -3.65 -5.17
CA VAL A 126 3.41 -4.59 -5.30
C VAL A 126 4.00 -5.98 -5.49
N GLY A 127 3.54 -6.95 -4.70
CA GLY A 127 4.01 -8.31 -4.77
C GLY A 127 2.88 -9.33 -4.67
N VAL A 128 3.09 -10.47 -5.31
CA VAL A 128 2.21 -11.64 -5.27
C VAL A 128 3.04 -12.83 -4.81
N LEU A 129 2.70 -13.36 -3.64
CA LEU A 129 3.31 -14.51 -3.00
C LEU A 129 2.45 -15.76 -3.23
N ASP A 130 3.03 -16.78 -3.88
CA ASP A 130 2.46 -18.14 -3.87
C ASP A 130 2.80 -18.80 -2.53
N VAL A 131 1.81 -18.85 -1.64
CA VAL A 131 1.99 -19.32 -0.26
C VAL A 131 2.31 -20.81 -0.17
N ARG A 132 2.09 -21.58 -1.25
CA ARG A 132 2.37 -23.03 -1.26
C ARG A 132 3.85 -23.33 -1.35
N ASN A 133 4.62 -22.43 -1.98
CA ASN A 133 6.03 -22.68 -2.32
C ASN A 133 6.96 -21.50 -2.00
N GLY A 134 6.42 -20.42 -1.43
CA GLY A 134 7.18 -19.22 -1.07
C GLY A 134 7.61 -18.36 -2.27
N ARG A 135 7.21 -18.68 -3.50
CA ARG A 135 7.64 -17.91 -4.67
C ARG A 135 6.92 -16.56 -4.69
N MET A 136 7.69 -15.49 -4.63
CA MET A 136 7.19 -14.13 -4.73
C MET A 136 7.59 -13.51 -6.07
N VAL A 137 6.61 -12.98 -6.78
CA VAL A 137 6.84 -12.05 -7.89
C VAL A 137 6.52 -10.66 -7.37
N TYR A 138 7.34 -9.66 -7.65
CA TYR A 138 7.08 -8.30 -7.21
C TYR A 138 7.63 -7.29 -8.21
N VAL A 139 7.06 -6.09 -8.17
CA VAL A 139 7.55 -4.91 -8.87
C VAL A 139 7.83 -3.81 -7.85
N ASN A 140 8.93 -3.10 -8.03
CA ASN A 140 9.21 -1.87 -7.32
C ASN A 140 9.05 -0.70 -8.30
N ALA A 141 7.96 0.04 -8.16
CA ALA A 141 7.60 1.23 -8.92
C ALA A 141 8.12 2.50 -8.22
N GLY A 142 9.44 2.58 -8.01
CA GLY A 142 10.11 3.77 -7.48
C GLY A 142 10.05 3.94 -5.96
N HIS A 143 9.65 2.93 -5.20
CA HIS A 143 9.65 2.93 -3.74
C HIS A 143 10.99 2.43 -3.17
N ASN A 144 11.18 2.57 -1.86
CA ASN A 144 12.36 2.02 -1.19
C ASN A 144 12.43 0.50 -1.41
N PRO A 145 13.59 -0.06 -1.81
CA PRO A 145 13.71 -1.49 -2.04
C PRO A 145 13.31 -2.30 -0.81
N PRO A 146 12.44 -3.31 -0.95
CA PRO A 146 12.07 -4.15 0.17
C PRO A 146 13.27 -4.97 0.65
N LEU A 147 13.29 -5.24 1.95
CA LEU A 147 14.30 -6.08 2.58
C LEU A 147 13.75 -7.50 2.76
N LEU A 148 14.57 -8.48 2.43
CA LEU A 148 14.29 -9.87 2.69
C LEU A 148 15.19 -10.38 3.80
N LEU A 149 14.59 -10.76 4.93
CA LEU A 149 15.29 -11.41 6.03
C LEU A 149 15.14 -12.93 5.91
N ARG A 150 16.27 -13.64 5.88
CA ARG A 150 16.30 -15.12 5.91
C ARG A 150 16.86 -15.60 7.25
N GLN A 151 16.11 -16.48 7.92
CA GLN A 151 16.53 -17.18 9.14
C GLN A 151 17.12 -16.24 10.21
N GLU A 152 16.60 -15.02 10.34
CA GLU A 152 17.03 -13.98 11.30
C GLU A 152 18.50 -13.50 11.19
N VAL A 153 19.26 -13.93 10.18
CA VAL A 153 20.72 -13.67 10.12
C VAL A 153 21.14 -12.94 8.84
N ALA A 154 20.45 -13.15 7.72
CA ALA A 154 20.81 -12.55 6.45
C ALA A 154 19.74 -11.58 5.94
N VAL A 155 20.08 -10.29 5.83
CA VAL A 155 19.25 -9.26 5.21
C VAL A 155 19.72 -9.04 3.77
N GLU A 156 18.84 -9.29 2.82
CA GLU A 156 19.05 -9.06 1.39
C GLU A 156 18.20 -7.87 0.92
N VAL A 157 18.81 -6.89 0.26
CA VAL A 157 18.08 -5.80 -0.39
C VAL A 157 17.59 -6.30 -1.74
N LEU A 158 16.28 -6.29 -1.95
CA LEU A 158 15.70 -6.77 -3.21
C LEU A 158 15.76 -5.68 -4.30
N SER A 159 16.93 -5.54 -4.94
CA SER A 159 17.12 -4.68 -6.11
C SER A 159 16.42 -5.28 -7.33
N ALA A 160 15.36 -4.63 -7.81
CA ALA A 160 14.39 -5.12 -8.78
C ALA A 160 14.90 -6.18 -9.81
N ARG A 161 14.60 -7.46 -9.52
CA ARG A 161 13.98 -8.47 -10.42
C ARG A 161 13.38 -9.58 -9.56
N SER A 162 12.19 -10.04 -9.94
CA SER A 162 11.49 -11.20 -9.36
C SER A 162 12.42 -12.40 -9.14
N GLY A 163 12.35 -13.03 -7.96
CA GLY A 163 13.14 -14.20 -7.60
C GLY A 163 12.43 -15.09 -6.59
N ARG A 164 12.66 -16.41 -6.67
CA ARG A 164 12.10 -17.41 -5.75
C ARG A 164 12.59 -17.11 -4.32
N LEU A 165 11.70 -17.08 -3.33
CA LEU A 165 12.12 -17.22 -1.94
C LEU A 165 12.32 -18.73 -1.71
N PRO A 166 13.55 -19.26 -1.60
CA PRO A 166 13.71 -20.57 -0.99
C PRO A 166 13.23 -20.50 0.46
N GLY A 167 12.43 -21.49 0.83
CA GLY A 167 12.00 -21.74 2.20
C GLY A 167 13.14 -22.20 3.10
#